data_AF-A0A257VU09-F1
#
_entry.id   AF-A0A257VU09-F1
#
_cell.length_a   1.000
_cell.length_b   1.000
_cell.length_c   1.000
_cell.angle_alpha   90.00
_cell.angle_beta   90.00
_cell.angle_gamma   90.00
#
_symmetry.space_group_name_H-M   'P 1'
#
loop_
_entity.id
_entity.type
_entity.pdbx_description
1 polymer ?
#
loop_
_entity_poly.entity_id
_entity_poly.type
_entity_poly.pdbx_seq_one_letter_code
_entity_poly.pdbx_strand_id
1 'polypeptide(L)'
;MAHGAAARYSHPAGAEYLGVVNVLINRALDGGNACYIAYSRPFGLLFLVRDGGTAEGLIGPLIPGSAESVSNGQCTISGPGTSAVVSGNSLTLTLAVSYTASFRGNRVIYTAAQSVSNVTSGWQTMGAALVPEAALSYPRANALTPPTATAASQTLTATFQDAASANNLQTVWLLMNTAVDASQACYVAYFVPGNLLFLYPDNGDGSQATAIALSGANTIENSFCRISAQGSNAVKSG
;
A
#
# COMPACT_ATOMS: atom_id res chain seq x y z
N MET A 1 -18.28 -1.39 4.51
CA MET A 1 -17.65 -2.39 5.39
C MET A 1 -16.40 -1.75 5.96
N ALA A 2 -16.23 -1.76 7.28
CA ALA A 2 -15.01 -1.24 7.90
C ALA A 2 -13.85 -2.19 7.59
N HIS A 3 -12.73 -1.66 7.11
CA HIS A 3 -11.51 -2.44 6.95
C HIS A 3 -10.63 -2.20 8.17
N GLY A 4 -10.35 -3.26 8.93
CA GLY A 4 -9.43 -3.21 10.07
C GLY A 4 -8.00 -3.14 9.57
N ALA A 5 -7.33 -2.00 9.75
CA ALA A 5 -5.90 -1.85 9.51
C ALA A 5 -5.18 -1.67 10.85
N ALA A 6 -4.09 -2.42 11.07
CA ALA A 6 -3.26 -2.30 12.26
C ALA A 6 -1.86 -1.79 11.88
N ALA A 7 -1.45 -0.69 12.48
CA ALA A 7 -0.10 -0.13 12.36
C ALA A 7 0.66 -0.31 13.67
N ARG A 8 1.90 -0.79 13.60
CA ARG A 8 2.76 -1.00 14.77
C ARG A 8 3.94 -0.03 14.74
N TYR A 9 4.14 0.66 15.85
CA TYR A 9 5.22 1.62 16.08
C TYR A 9 6.07 1.13 17.25
N SER A 10 7.35 1.48 17.27
CA SER A 10 8.22 1.14 18.39
C SER A 10 9.22 2.25 18.71
N HIS A 11 9.59 2.36 19.98
CA HIS A 11 10.64 3.25 20.45
C HIS A 11 11.62 2.48 21.35
N PRO A 12 12.95 2.58 21.15
CA PRO A 12 13.93 1.76 21.88
C PRO A 12 13.84 1.87 23.41
N ALA A 13 13.50 3.07 23.90
CA ALA A 13 13.39 3.33 25.33
C ALA A 13 12.03 2.99 25.95
N GLY A 14 11.07 2.45 25.18
CA GLY A 14 9.72 2.17 25.64
C GLY A 14 8.66 2.93 24.86
N ALA A 15 7.48 2.32 24.71
CA ALA A 15 6.40 2.94 23.95
C ALA A 15 6.03 4.31 24.53
N GLU A 16 6.15 4.55 25.84
CA GLU A 16 6.01 5.81 26.65
C GLU A 16 6.79 7.03 26.12
N TYR A 17 7.70 6.81 25.17
CA TYR A 17 8.42 7.88 24.48
C TYR A 17 7.86 8.23 23.10
N LEU A 18 6.86 7.51 22.58
CA LEU A 18 6.09 7.92 21.40
C LEU A 18 5.21 9.15 21.69
N GLY A 19 5.35 10.22 20.91
CA GLY A 19 4.49 11.39 20.95
C GLY A 19 3.26 11.19 20.06
N VAL A 20 3.45 11.41 18.76
CA VAL A 20 2.41 11.27 17.75
C VAL A 20 2.78 10.16 16.79
N VAL A 21 1.82 9.30 16.47
CA VAL A 21 1.96 8.31 15.40
C VAL A 21 0.93 8.60 14.31
N ASN A 22 1.33 8.43 13.06
CA ASN A 22 0.60 8.88 11.89
C ASN A 22 0.33 7.72 10.95
N VAL A 23 -0.88 7.68 10.41
CA VAL A 23 -1.28 6.81 9.29
C VAL A 23 -1.84 7.70 8.19
N LEU A 24 -1.21 7.71 7.03
CA LEU A 24 -1.68 8.43 5.84
C LEU A 24 -2.02 7.42 4.76
N ILE A 25 -3.27 7.41 4.34
CA ILE A 25 -3.74 6.61 3.22
C ILE A 25 -4.05 7.58 2.09
N ASN A 26 -3.29 7.49 1.00
CA ASN A 26 -3.49 8.31 -0.20
C ASN A 26 -2.80 7.65 -1.41
N ARG A 27 -2.73 8.32 -2.57
CA ARG A 27 -2.02 7.81 -3.76
C ARG A 27 -0.53 8.13 -3.76
N ALA A 28 -0.13 9.12 -2.96
CA ALA A 28 1.23 9.57 -2.75
C ALA A 28 1.37 10.07 -1.31
N LEU A 29 2.57 10.44 -0.89
CA LEU A 29 2.80 11.06 0.40
C LEU A 29 2.34 12.53 0.40
N ASP A 30 1.02 12.72 0.38
CA ASP A 30 0.33 14.00 0.36
C ASP A 30 -0.83 13.97 1.36
N GLY A 31 -0.89 14.97 2.24
CA GLY A 31 -1.93 15.11 3.26
C GLY A 31 -3.24 15.69 2.73
N GLY A 32 -3.23 16.30 1.54
CA GLY A 32 -4.43 16.81 0.88
C GLY A 32 -5.29 15.68 0.30
N ASN A 33 -6.61 15.82 0.43
CA ASN A 33 -7.60 14.84 -0.04
C ASN A 33 -7.22 13.40 0.37
N ALA A 34 -6.82 13.22 1.63
CA ALA A 34 -6.30 11.97 2.17
C ALA A 34 -7.12 11.48 3.36
N CYS A 35 -7.07 10.17 3.62
CA CYS A 35 -7.43 9.65 4.94
C CYS A 35 -6.18 9.67 5.81
N TYR A 36 -5.90 10.82 6.43
CA TYR A 36 -4.72 11.03 7.25
C TYR A 36 -5.09 11.18 8.73
N ILE A 37 -4.69 10.18 9.50
CA ILE A 37 -4.90 10.03 10.94
C ILE A 37 -3.63 10.39 11.71
N ALA A 38 -3.78 11.22 12.74
CA ALA A 38 -2.75 11.47 13.75
C ALA A 38 -3.26 11.00 15.13
N TYR A 39 -2.56 10.06 15.75
CA TYR A 39 -2.86 9.59 17.10
C TYR A 39 -1.81 10.13 18.08
N SER A 40 -2.26 10.96 19.02
CA SER A 40 -1.44 11.40 20.14
C SER A 40 -1.48 10.35 21.23
N ARG A 41 -0.36 9.66 21.43
CA ARG A 41 -0.29 8.66 22.49
C ARG A 41 -0.44 9.32 23.86
N PRO A 42 0.33 10.35 24.26
CA PRO A 42 0.28 10.90 25.62
C PRO A 42 -1.14 11.27 26.10
N PHE A 43 -2.01 11.70 25.17
CA PHE A 43 -3.40 12.04 25.49
C PHE A 43 -4.41 10.94 25.17
N GLY A 44 -4.02 9.90 24.44
CA GLY A 44 -4.92 8.84 24.00
C GLY A 44 -5.96 9.29 22.97
N LEU A 45 -5.68 10.36 22.22
CA LEU A 45 -6.62 11.01 21.31
C LEU A 45 -6.21 10.82 19.85
N LEU A 46 -7.20 10.58 19.00
CA LEU A 46 -7.05 10.48 17.55
C LEU A 46 -7.63 11.73 16.88
N PHE A 47 -6.96 12.20 15.84
CA PHE A 47 -7.41 13.29 14.99
C PHE A 47 -7.35 12.88 13.52
N LEU A 48 -8.28 13.42 12.73
CA LEU A 48 -8.31 13.26 11.28
C LEU A 48 -7.96 14.60 10.62
N VAL A 49 -7.10 14.60 9.60
CA VAL A 49 -6.72 15.82 8.88
C VAL A 49 -7.84 16.26 7.94
N ARG A 50 -8.03 17.58 7.80
CA ARG A 50 -9.01 18.18 6.88
C ARG A 50 -8.63 17.95 5.41
N ASP A 51 -9.59 18.20 4.51
CA ASP A 51 -9.44 17.93 3.08
C ASP A 51 -8.27 18.71 2.43
N GLY A 52 -7.98 19.94 2.83
CA GLY A 52 -6.81 20.69 2.34
C GLY A 52 -5.49 20.34 3.05
N GLY A 53 -5.45 19.26 3.82
CA GLY A 53 -4.24 18.75 4.47
C GLY A 53 -3.90 19.44 5.79
N THR A 54 -2.67 19.23 6.27
CA THR A 54 -2.25 19.64 7.62
C THR A 54 -2.29 21.15 7.83
N ALA A 55 -2.20 21.94 6.77
CA ALA A 55 -2.30 23.39 6.83
C ALA A 55 -3.70 23.88 7.22
N GLU A 56 -4.75 23.10 6.93
CA GLU A 56 -6.13 23.41 7.33
C GLU A 56 -6.48 22.91 8.74
N GLY A 57 -5.57 22.17 9.36
CA GLY A 57 -5.73 21.64 10.73
C GLY A 57 -6.46 20.31 10.80
N LEU A 58 -7.01 20.04 11.99
CA LEU A 58 -7.46 18.72 12.41
C LEU A 58 -8.95 18.70 12.79
N ILE A 59 -9.57 17.53 12.65
CA ILE A 59 -10.93 17.17 13.05
C ILE A 59 -10.83 16.18 14.22
N GLY A 60 -11.60 16.41 15.28
CA GLY A 60 -11.60 15.60 16.50
C GLY A 60 -11.57 16.47 17.78
N PRO A 61 -11.19 15.90 18.93
CA PRO A 61 -10.60 14.56 19.09
C PRO A 61 -11.61 13.43 18.98
N LEU A 62 -11.16 12.25 18.56
CA LEU A 62 -11.84 10.97 18.74
C LEU A 62 -11.11 10.17 19.82
N ILE A 63 -11.85 9.62 20.78
CA ILE A 63 -11.32 8.66 21.76
C ILE A 63 -11.51 7.24 21.18
N PRO A 64 -10.44 6.45 20.96
CA PRO A 64 -10.55 5.05 20.55
C PRO A 64 -11.50 4.25 21.47
N GLY A 65 -12.40 3.47 20.88
CA GLY A 65 -13.40 2.69 21.62
C GLY A 65 -14.64 3.47 22.08
N SER A 66 -14.67 4.80 21.93
CA SER A 66 -15.89 5.59 22.17
C SER A 66 -16.97 5.29 21.13
N ALA A 67 -18.20 5.77 21.34
CA ALA A 67 -19.31 5.61 20.39
C ALA A 67 -19.27 6.63 19.22
N GLU A 68 -18.30 7.54 19.22
CA GLU A 68 -18.23 8.65 18.25
C GLU A 68 -17.46 8.27 16.98
N SER A 69 -17.47 9.18 16.01
CA SER A 69 -16.68 9.06 14.79
C SER A 69 -16.22 10.43 14.30
N VAL A 70 -15.10 10.47 13.57
CA VAL A 70 -14.62 11.66 12.86
C VAL A 70 -14.53 11.38 11.36
N SER A 71 -14.87 12.37 10.53
CA SER A 71 -14.95 12.21 9.08
C SER A 71 -14.42 13.42 8.33
N ASN A 72 -13.83 13.17 7.16
CA ASN A 72 -13.51 14.16 6.13
C ASN A 72 -14.11 13.70 4.78
N GLY A 73 -13.75 14.34 3.67
CA GLY A 73 -14.26 13.99 2.34
C GLY A 73 -13.84 12.61 1.83
N GLN A 74 -12.85 11.95 2.47
CA GLN A 74 -12.27 10.69 2.00
C GLN A 74 -12.59 9.50 2.91
N CYS A 75 -12.67 9.71 4.22
CA CYS A 75 -12.93 8.62 5.15
C CYS A 75 -13.62 9.05 6.43
N THR A 76 -14.19 8.04 7.11
CA THR A 76 -14.70 8.10 8.47
C THR A 76 -13.92 7.12 9.33
N ILE A 77 -13.44 7.59 10.48
CA ILE A 77 -12.86 6.76 11.53
C ILE A 77 -13.91 6.56 12.62
N SER A 78 -14.27 5.30 12.86
CA SER A 78 -15.22 4.92 13.91
C SER A 78 -14.48 4.67 15.22
N GLY A 79 -14.96 5.23 16.34
CA GLY A 79 -14.48 4.93 17.68
C GLY A 79 -14.60 3.43 18.01
N PRO A 80 -15.77 2.80 17.81
CA PRO A 80 -15.91 1.36 17.95
C PRO A 80 -15.03 0.61 16.94
N GLY A 81 -14.24 -0.35 17.42
CA GLY A 81 -13.28 -1.11 16.60
C GLY A 81 -11.94 -0.40 16.37
N THR A 82 -11.81 0.87 16.73
CA THR A 82 -10.51 1.56 16.81
C THR A 82 -9.92 1.37 18.21
N SER A 83 -8.64 1.02 18.29
CA SER A 83 -7.94 0.81 19.56
C SER A 83 -6.45 1.14 19.45
N ALA A 84 -5.85 1.49 20.58
CA ALA A 84 -4.41 1.65 20.72
C ALA A 84 -3.94 0.80 21.88
N VAL A 85 -3.06 -0.17 21.61
CA VAL A 85 -2.56 -1.12 22.59
C VAL A 85 -1.05 -0.95 22.72
N VAL A 86 -0.57 -0.74 23.94
CA VAL A 86 0.85 -0.66 24.26
C VAL A 86 1.33 -2.00 24.82
N SER A 87 2.47 -2.48 24.33
CA SER A 87 3.13 -3.68 24.84
C SER A 87 4.64 -3.50 24.75
N GLY A 88 5.29 -3.40 25.91
CA GLY A 88 6.72 -3.10 26.03
C GLY A 88 7.10 -1.85 25.22
N ASN A 89 8.00 -2.04 24.26
CA ASN A 89 8.52 -0.96 23.42
C ASN A 89 7.61 -0.62 22.23
N SER A 90 6.45 -1.25 22.10
CA SER A 90 5.58 -1.13 20.92
C SER A 90 4.21 -0.53 21.23
N LEU A 91 3.69 0.22 20.27
CA LEU A 91 2.29 0.64 20.19
C LEU A 91 1.66 0.05 18.93
N THR A 92 0.53 -0.63 19.07
CA THR A 92 -0.29 -1.11 17.96
C THR A 92 -1.57 -0.29 17.89
N LEU A 93 -1.74 0.46 16.80
CA LEU A 93 -2.94 1.24 16.50
C LEU A 93 -3.80 0.47 15.50
N THR A 94 -4.99 0.04 15.92
CA THR A 94 -6.01 -0.56 15.05
C THR A 94 -7.05 0.50 14.70
N LEU A 95 -7.37 0.63 13.42
CA LEU A 95 -8.32 1.63 12.91
C LEU A 95 -9.53 0.96 12.26
N ALA A 96 -10.73 1.41 12.66
CA ALA A 96 -11.98 1.08 11.97
C ALA A 96 -12.30 2.15 10.93
N VAL A 97 -11.81 1.94 9.70
CA VAL A 97 -11.89 2.92 8.60
C VAL A 97 -13.03 2.57 7.64
N SER A 98 -13.83 3.57 7.28
CA SER A 98 -14.78 3.51 6.15
C SER A 98 -14.45 4.59 5.13
N TYR A 99 -14.32 4.22 3.85
CA TYR A 99 -13.97 5.15 2.77
C TYR A 99 -15.20 5.67 2.04
N THR A 100 -15.12 6.90 1.53
CA THR A 100 -16.14 7.48 0.66
C THR A 100 -15.96 7.03 -0.79
N ALA A 101 -16.99 7.24 -1.62
CA ALA A 101 -16.96 6.85 -3.03
C ALA A 101 -15.94 7.65 -3.86
N SER A 102 -15.68 8.91 -3.51
CA SER A 102 -14.65 9.74 -4.16
C SER A 102 -13.23 9.23 -3.87
N PHE A 103 -13.05 8.45 -2.80
CA PHE A 103 -11.77 7.92 -2.39
C PHE A 103 -11.48 6.50 -2.90
N ARG A 104 -12.18 6.05 -3.94
CA ARG A 104 -12.00 4.72 -4.55
C ARG A 104 -10.68 4.54 -5.32
N GLY A 105 -10.33 3.28 -5.55
CA GLY A 105 -9.14 2.86 -6.30
C GLY A 105 -7.93 2.54 -5.41
N ASN A 106 -6.77 2.37 -6.04
CA ASN A 106 -5.54 2.00 -5.33
C ASN A 106 -5.06 3.14 -4.42
N ARG A 107 -4.63 2.78 -3.20
CA ARG A 107 -4.03 3.67 -2.21
C ARG A 107 -2.80 3.01 -1.62
N VAL A 108 -1.84 3.84 -1.25
CA VAL A 108 -0.66 3.47 -0.47
C VAL A 108 -0.90 3.90 0.98
N ILE A 109 -0.48 3.06 1.91
CA ILE A 109 -0.53 3.31 3.35
C ILE A 109 0.88 3.70 3.79
N TYR A 110 1.02 4.94 4.23
CA TYR A 110 2.24 5.47 4.83
C TYR A 110 2.07 5.61 6.33
N THR A 111 3.14 5.34 7.08
CA THR A 111 3.15 5.58 8.52
C THR A 111 4.40 6.33 8.96
N ALA A 112 4.28 7.11 10.03
CA ALA A 112 5.41 7.77 10.66
C ALA A 112 5.19 7.88 12.17
N ALA A 113 6.26 7.92 12.94
CA ALA A 113 6.23 8.20 14.37
C ALA A 113 7.09 9.42 14.69
N GLN A 114 6.62 10.20 15.66
CA GLN A 114 7.37 11.24 16.33
C GLN A 114 7.42 10.92 17.81
N SER A 115 8.60 10.99 18.42
CA SER A 115 8.79 10.85 19.86
C SER A 115 8.34 12.09 20.63
N VAL A 116 8.18 11.98 21.95
CA VAL A 116 7.92 13.13 22.85
C VAL A 116 9.05 14.17 22.83
N SER A 117 10.25 13.78 22.41
CA SER A 117 11.41 14.64 22.17
C SER A 117 11.50 15.17 20.73
N ASN A 118 10.43 15.05 19.94
CA ASN A 118 10.33 15.51 18.54
C ASN A 118 11.24 14.81 17.51
N VAL A 119 11.96 13.74 17.89
CA VAL A 119 12.67 12.88 16.93
C VAL A 119 11.65 12.11 16.09
N THR A 120 11.82 12.11 14.77
CA THR A 120 10.90 11.47 13.81
C THR A 120 11.52 10.25 13.14
N SER A 121 10.69 9.27 12.76
CA SER A 121 11.11 8.12 11.94
C SER A 121 11.22 8.44 10.44
N GLY A 122 10.70 9.59 10.01
CA GLY A 122 10.31 9.80 8.62
C GLY A 122 9.09 8.96 8.23
N TRP A 123 8.56 9.19 7.02
CA TRP A 123 7.45 8.43 6.46
C TRP A 123 7.94 7.15 5.80
N GLN A 124 7.23 6.05 6.03
CA GLN A 124 7.53 4.74 5.47
C GLN A 124 6.28 4.15 4.82
N THR A 125 6.44 3.49 3.67
CA THR A 125 5.36 2.73 3.02
C THR A 125 5.17 1.41 3.77
N MET A 126 3.99 1.21 4.35
CA MET A 126 3.65 0.03 5.16
C MET A 126 2.64 -0.90 4.50
N GLY A 127 2.07 -0.51 3.35
CA GLY A 127 1.16 -1.37 2.61
C GLY A 127 0.38 -0.63 1.54
N ALA A 128 -0.62 -1.31 1.00
CA ALA A 128 -1.57 -0.77 0.04
C ALA A 128 -3.00 -1.08 0.47
N ALA A 129 -3.94 -0.24 0.06
CA ALA A 129 -5.37 -0.44 0.22
C ALA A 129 -6.06 -0.31 -1.14
N LEU A 130 -6.84 -1.33 -1.52
CA LEU A 130 -7.75 -1.23 -2.65
C LEU A 130 -9.12 -0.81 -2.14
N VAL A 131 -9.47 0.46 -2.32
CA VAL A 131 -10.79 0.95 -1.93
C VAL A 131 -11.81 0.51 -3.01
N PRO A 132 -12.79 -0.36 -2.68
CA PRO A 132 -13.62 -1.03 -3.68
C PRO A 132 -14.36 -0.08 -4.63
N GLU A 133 -14.26 -0.34 -5.93
CA GLU A 133 -15.04 0.35 -6.95
C GLU A 133 -16.53 -0.07 -6.91
N ALA A 134 -17.43 0.77 -7.42
CA ALA A 134 -18.87 0.44 -7.46
C ALA A 134 -19.19 -0.69 -8.45
N ALA A 135 -18.38 -0.84 -9.50
CA ALA A 135 -18.52 -1.86 -10.51
C ALA A 135 -17.17 -2.51 -10.75
N LEU A 136 -17.17 -3.81 -11.04
CA LEU A 136 -15.96 -4.49 -11.50
C LEU A 136 -15.69 -4.04 -12.94
N SER A 137 -14.51 -3.46 -13.15
CA SER A 137 -13.94 -3.24 -14.47
C SER A 137 -13.01 -4.41 -14.82
N TYR A 138 -13.00 -4.80 -16.10
CA TYR A 138 -12.12 -5.83 -16.65
C TYR A 138 -11.32 -5.25 -17.83
N PRO A 139 -10.08 -5.71 -18.07
CA PRO A 139 -9.35 -6.70 -17.28
C PRO A 139 -8.87 -6.12 -15.92
N ARG A 140 -8.68 -6.98 -14.92
CA ARG A 140 -8.26 -6.58 -13.57
C ARG A 140 -7.16 -7.45 -12.98
N ALA A 141 -6.34 -6.85 -12.14
CA ALA A 141 -5.52 -7.59 -11.17
C ALA A 141 -6.43 -8.11 -10.04
N ASN A 142 -6.39 -9.41 -9.77
CA ASN A 142 -7.26 -10.07 -8.80
C ASN A 142 -6.56 -10.29 -7.46
N ALA A 143 -5.32 -10.81 -7.47
CA ALA A 143 -4.57 -11.13 -6.27
C ALA A 143 -3.06 -11.13 -6.52
N LEU A 144 -2.29 -10.92 -5.45
CA LEU A 144 -0.84 -11.12 -5.40
C LEU A 144 -0.52 -11.99 -4.19
N THR A 145 0.22 -13.07 -4.38
CA THR A 145 0.63 -13.99 -3.30
C THR A 145 2.13 -14.25 -3.33
N PRO A 146 2.84 -14.07 -2.21
CA PRO A 146 2.40 -13.34 -1.02
C PRO A 146 2.19 -11.84 -1.34
N PRO A 147 1.34 -11.13 -0.58
CA PRO A 147 1.08 -9.71 -0.78
C PRO A 147 2.24 -8.82 -0.34
N THR A 148 3.24 -9.38 0.35
CA THR A 148 4.48 -8.72 0.75
C THR A 148 5.66 -9.60 0.37
N ALA A 149 6.72 -8.96 -0.12
CA ALA A 149 7.97 -9.61 -0.46
C ALA A 149 9.08 -9.07 0.45
N THR A 150 9.69 -9.93 1.25
CA THR A 150 10.71 -9.54 2.25
C THR A 150 12.02 -10.29 2.10
N ALA A 151 12.04 -11.38 1.34
CA ALA A 151 13.25 -12.12 1.06
C ALA A 151 13.98 -11.53 -0.15
N ALA A 152 15.31 -11.59 -0.13
CA ALA A 152 16.14 -11.17 -1.27
C ALA A 152 15.85 -11.96 -2.56
N SER A 153 15.31 -13.17 -2.43
CA SER A 153 14.76 -13.96 -3.53
C SER A 153 13.44 -14.59 -3.09
N GLN A 154 12.40 -14.38 -3.87
CA GLN A 154 11.05 -14.83 -3.55
C GLN A 154 10.23 -15.03 -4.81
N THR A 155 9.39 -16.07 -4.83
CA THR A 155 8.40 -16.27 -5.89
C THR A 155 7.15 -15.46 -5.57
N LEU A 156 6.69 -14.68 -6.55
CA LEU A 156 5.44 -13.93 -6.50
C LEU A 156 4.47 -14.49 -7.54
N THR A 157 3.23 -14.72 -7.13
CA THR A 157 2.14 -15.13 -8.02
C THR A 157 1.13 -14.00 -8.14
N ALA A 158 1.09 -13.36 -9.31
CA ALA A 158 0.10 -12.35 -9.66
C ALA A 158 -1.00 -12.98 -10.52
N THR A 159 -2.26 -12.82 -10.10
CA THR A 159 -3.43 -13.34 -10.82
C THR A 159 -4.19 -12.20 -11.47
N PHE A 160 -4.48 -12.34 -12.76
CA PHE A 160 -5.25 -11.38 -13.55
C PHE A 160 -6.51 -12.04 -14.09
N GLN A 161 -7.54 -11.24 -14.33
CA GLN A 161 -8.84 -11.74 -14.78
C GLN A 161 -9.39 -10.84 -15.88
N ASP A 162 -9.97 -11.48 -16.89
CA ASP A 162 -10.86 -10.86 -17.88
C ASP A 162 -12.30 -11.30 -17.61
N ALA A 163 -13.29 -10.51 -18.05
CA ALA A 163 -14.70 -10.78 -17.82
C ALA A 163 -15.16 -12.10 -18.47
N ALA A 164 -14.60 -12.45 -19.63
CA ALA A 164 -15.06 -13.55 -20.45
C ALA A 164 -14.00 -14.66 -20.59
N SER A 165 -12.74 -14.31 -20.87
CA SER A 165 -11.70 -15.31 -21.12
C SER A 165 -10.30 -14.80 -20.83
N ALA A 166 -9.48 -15.62 -20.16
CA ALA A 166 -8.05 -15.32 -19.94
C ALA A 166 -7.26 -15.14 -21.25
N ASN A 167 -7.80 -15.56 -22.40
CA ASN A 167 -7.19 -15.32 -23.71
C ASN A 167 -7.34 -13.87 -24.21
N ASN A 168 -8.25 -13.10 -23.64
CA ASN A 168 -8.40 -11.68 -23.95
C ASN A 168 -7.30 -10.82 -23.31
N LEU A 169 -6.56 -11.36 -22.34
CA LEU A 169 -5.42 -10.67 -21.73
C LEU A 169 -4.27 -10.57 -22.73
N GLN A 170 -3.75 -9.35 -22.92
CA GLN A 170 -2.61 -9.06 -23.79
C GLN A 170 -1.33 -8.91 -23.00
N THR A 171 -1.19 -7.80 -22.27
CA THR A 171 -0.05 -7.54 -21.41
C THR A 171 -0.56 -7.36 -19.99
N VAL A 172 0.13 -7.98 -19.04
CA VAL A 172 -0.11 -7.81 -17.62
C VAL A 172 1.16 -7.29 -16.95
N TRP A 173 1.00 -6.49 -15.90
CA TRP A 173 2.11 -5.76 -15.30
C TRP A 173 2.26 -6.08 -13.82
N LEU A 174 3.52 -6.13 -13.39
CA LEU A 174 3.90 -6.16 -11.98
C LEU A 174 4.91 -5.05 -11.75
N LEU A 175 4.58 -4.15 -10.82
CA LEU A 175 5.47 -3.06 -10.40
C LEU A 175 5.79 -3.21 -8.92
N MET A 176 7.08 -3.28 -8.61
CA MET A 176 7.58 -3.15 -7.25
C MET A 176 8.41 -1.88 -7.14
N ASN A 177 7.84 -0.88 -6.48
CA ASN A 177 8.48 0.38 -6.16
C ASN A 177 7.76 1.02 -4.94
N THR A 178 8.25 2.16 -4.49
CA THR A 178 7.69 2.96 -3.38
C THR A 178 6.46 3.80 -3.79
N ALA A 179 6.21 3.92 -5.10
CA ALA A 179 5.07 4.57 -5.71
C ALA A 179 4.72 3.89 -7.05
N VAL A 180 3.63 4.30 -7.70
CA VAL A 180 3.32 3.87 -9.08
C VAL A 180 4.19 4.65 -10.05
N ASP A 181 5.48 4.29 -10.07
CA ASP A 181 6.52 4.90 -10.88
C ASP A 181 7.43 3.79 -11.43
N ALA A 182 7.68 3.83 -12.74
CA ALA A 182 8.54 2.86 -13.43
C ALA A 182 10.04 3.18 -13.28
N SER A 183 10.38 4.41 -12.90
CA SER A 183 11.76 4.81 -12.67
C SER A 183 12.30 4.17 -11.39
N GLN A 184 13.56 3.73 -11.45
CA GLN A 184 14.26 3.11 -10.33
C GLN A 184 13.47 1.96 -9.67
N ALA A 185 12.88 1.11 -10.51
CA ALA A 185 11.92 0.09 -10.08
C ALA A 185 12.27 -1.30 -10.58
N CYS A 186 11.67 -2.31 -9.95
CA CYS A 186 11.45 -3.59 -10.61
C CYS A 186 10.09 -3.55 -11.31
N TYR A 187 10.09 -3.20 -12.59
CA TYR A 187 8.87 -3.08 -13.38
C TYR A 187 8.87 -4.07 -14.53
N VAL A 188 7.87 -4.94 -14.52
CA VAL A 188 7.80 -6.12 -15.36
C VAL A 188 6.50 -6.12 -16.14
N ALA A 189 6.58 -6.43 -17.43
CA ALA A 189 5.43 -6.70 -18.27
C ALA A 189 5.49 -8.13 -18.80
N TYR A 190 4.41 -8.88 -18.68
CA TYR A 190 4.28 -10.20 -19.30
C TYR A 190 3.30 -10.12 -20.47
N PHE A 191 3.80 -10.32 -21.68
CA PHE A 191 3.02 -10.39 -22.91
C PHE A 191 2.49 -11.81 -23.11
N VAL A 192 1.21 -11.98 -22.81
CA VAL A 192 0.49 -13.26 -22.72
C VAL A 192 0.46 -14.02 -24.05
N PRO A 193 0.18 -13.41 -25.23
CA PRO A 193 0.16 -14.14 -26.50
C PRO A 193 1.53 -14.67 -26.93
N GLY A 194 2.61 -13.98 -26.56
CA GLY A 194 3.97 -14.34 -26.96
C GLY A 194 4.77 -15.12 -25.91
N ASN A 195 4.23 -15.32 -24.70
CA ASN A 195 4.97 -15.86 -23.54
C ASN A 195 6.31 -15.14 -23.30
N LEU A 196 6.31 -13.81 -23.45
CA LEU A 196 7.48 -12.95 -23.30
C LEU A 196 7.38 -12.14 -22.01
N LEU A 197 8.46 -12.16 -21.24
CA LEU A 197 8.63 -11.33 -20.06
C LEU A 197 9.56 -10.16 -20.38
N PHE A 198 9.10 -8.95 -20.16
CA PHE A 198 9.84 -7.72 -20.35
C PHE A 198 10.23 -7.14 -18.99
N LEU A 199 11.46 -6.63 -18.89
CA LEU A 199 11.94 -5.83 -17.76
C LEU A 199 12.24 -4.42 -18.24
N TYR A 200 11.68 -3.43 -17.57
CA TYR A 200 11.95 -2.03 -17.86
C TYR A 200 13.31 -1.61 -17.29
N PRO A 201 14.07 -0.77 -18.01
CA PRO A 201 15.33 -0.23 -17.52
C PRO A 201 15.13 0.78 -16.39
N ASP A 202 16.23 1.13 -15.71
CA ASP A 202 16.23 1.98 -14.52
C ASP A 202 15.61 3.38 -14.74
N ASN A 203 15.59 3.89 -15.98
CA ASN A 203 14.95 5.16 -16.33
C ASN A 203 13.43 5.06 -16.54
N GLY A 204 12.86 3.85 -16.51
CA GLY A 204 11.43 3.59 -16.71
C GLY A 204 10.94 3.67 -18.16
N ASP A 205 11.83 3.88 -19.14
CA ASP A 205 11.45 4.00 -20.55
C ASP A 205 11.11 2.63 -21.15
N GLY A 206 9.82 2.41 -21.42
CA GLY A 206 9.32 1.16 -21.98
C GLY A 206 9.82 0.86 -23.41
N SER A 207 10.29 1.85 -24.16
CA SER A 207 10.88 1.61 -25.49
C SER A 207 12.23 0.90 -25.43
N GLN A 208 12.87 0.92 -24.26
CA GLN A 208 14.17 0.33 -23.98
C GLN A 208 14.05 -0.97 -23.16
N ALA A 209 12.83 -1.48 -22.95
CA ALA A 209 12.60 -2.71 -22.20
C ALA A 209 13.24 -3.89 -22.92
N THR A 210 13.96 -4.72 -22.15
CA THR A 210 14.53 -5.97 -22.65
C THR A 210 13.54 -7.10 -22.42
N ALA A 211 13.63 -8.18 -23.21
CA ALA A 211 12.68 -9.28 -23.13
C ALA A 211 13.37 -10.64 -23.13
N ILE A 212 12.77 -11.59 -22.39
CA ILE A 212 13.12 -13.01 -22.42
C ILE A 212 11.86 -13.85 -22.62
N ALA A 213 12.01 -15.03 -23.21
CA ALA A 213 10.94 -16.02 -23.15
C ALA A 213 10.80 -16.54 -21.71
N LEU A 214 9.57 -16.73 -21.24
CA LEU A 214 9.29 -17.34 -19.93
C LEU A 214 9.39 -18.87 -20.03
N SER A 215 10.57 -19.33 -20.41
CA SER A 215 10.92 -20.74 -20.56
C SER A 215 12.44 -20.92 -20.41
N GLY A 216 12.84 -22.14 -20.04
CA GLY A 216 14.25 -22.49 -19.89
C GLY A 216 14.90 -21.82 -18.68
N ALA A 217 16.18 -21.44 -18.82
CA ALA A 217 17.01 -20.89 -17.75
C ALA A 217 17.45 -19.43 -18.00
N ASN A 218 16.69 -18.69 -18.82
CA ASN A 218 16.98 -17.30 -19.12
C ASN A 218 16.84 -16.42 -17.87
N THR A 219 17.67 -15.39 -17.75
CA THR A 219 17.52 -14.36 -16.70
C THR A 219 17.57 -12.97 -17.30
N ILE A 220 16.81 -12.05 -16.73
CA ILE A 220 16.77 -10.63 -17.10
C ILE A 220 16.94 -9.79 -15.84
N GLU A 221 17.71 -8.70 -15.90
CA GLU A 221 18.01 -7.88 -14.72
C GLU A 221 18.22 -6.41 -15.05
N ASN A 222 17.95 -5.57 -14.06
CA ASN A 222 18.28 -4.15 -13.99
C ASN A 222 18.93 -3.88 -12.62
N SER A 223 19.17 -2.62 -12.24
CA SER A 223 19.82 -2.33 -10.96
C SER A 223 18.98 -2.65 -9.72
N PHE A 224 17.68 -2.95 -9.89
CA PHE A 224 16.69 -3.09 -8.81
C PHE A 224 16.15 -4.52 -8.66
N CYS A 225 16.16 -5.33 -9.72
CA CYS A 225 15.80 -6.74 -9.61
C CYS A 225 16.39 -7.60 -10.72
N ARG A 226 16.43 -8.90 -10.42
CA ARG A 226 16.72 -9.98 -11.36
C ARG A 226 15.56 -10.96 -11.37
N ILE A 227 15.11 -11.34 -12.56
CA ILE A 227 14.05 -12.33 -12.74
C ILE A 227 14.60 -13.52 -13.50
N SER A 228 14.32 -14.71 -12.98
CA SER A 228 14.65 -15.98 -13.61
C SER A 228 13.43 -16.57 -14.30
N ALA A 229 13.58 -16.97 -15.56
CA ALA A 229 12.59 -17.81 -16.22
C ALA A 229 12.59 -19.24 -15.66
N GLN A 230 13.71 -19.69 -15.07
CA GLN A 230 13.79 -21.00 -14.45
C GLN A 230 12.90 -21.05 -13.21
N GLY A 231 11.90 -21.93 -13.23
CA GLY A 231 10.92 -22.07 -12.15
C GLY A 231 9.79 -21.03 -12.16
N SER A 232 9.83 -20.08 -13.10
CA SER A 232 8.71 -19.18 -13.35
C SER A 232 7.77 -19.77 -14.39
N ASN A 233 6.47 -19.56 -14.23
CA ASN A 233 5.46 -20.05 -15.15
C ASN A 233 4.28 -19.09 -15.25
N ALA A 234 3.56 -19.18 -16.37
CA ALA A 234 2.26 -18.56 -16.55
C ALA A 234 1.24 -19.65 -16.85
N VAL A 235 0.13 -19.64 -16.12
CA VAL A 235 -0.97 -20.60 -16.31
C VAL A 235 -2.23 -19.81 -16.61
N LYS A 236 -2.94 -20.20 -17.67
CA LYS A 236 -4.28 -19.71 -17.96
C LYS A 236 -5.28 -20.71 -17.39
N SER A 237 -6.26 -20.22 -16.65
CA SER A 237 -7.40 -21.01 -16.17
C SER A 237 -8.67 -20.20 -16.39
N GLY A 238 -9.71 -20.85 -16.91
CA GLY A 238 -10.97 -20.20 -17.27
C GLY A 238 -11.60 -20.92 -18.45
#